data_AF-A0A7K6NXM4-F1
#
_entry.id   AF-A0A7K6NXM4-F1
#
_cell.length_a   1.000
_cell.length_b   1.000
_cell.length_c   1.000
_cell.angle_alpha   90.00
_cell.angle_beta   90.00
_cell.angle_gamma   90.00
#
_symmetry.space_group_name_H-M   'P 1'
#
loop_
_entity.id
_entity.type
_entity.pdbx_description
1 polymer ?
#
loop_
_entity_poly.entity_id
_entity_poly.type
_entity_poly.pdbx_seq_one_letter_code
_entity_poly.pdbx_strand_id
1 'polypeptide(L)'
;GCFVFKPSPKKRRVSQKTANPFGEGDSEDSELRFLTCQSLWNEIKLATEQVQEDLNKQLFDSLVSFLRRSHSEFQEKTTEWTRRMKSREIPTAALVLGVNVTDHDLTFRNLSEILQNNITPYIAFLEAKDCPGIKNLMQKLMGQLMNCSVDVDSQEDEDYVQVSQSRIRCSMTSLVNWYESVTKKTDSETPRKKRTSSSRHWQSPPVVVVFKDMESFTTKVLQDFIVISSQHLHELPLVLIFGIATSPMIIHSLLPHSVSSLLCIELFQSLSSKEHLSTVIDKLLLTDQFPFKLGEKVLQVLINIFLYHDFSVQNFIKGFQLCIVEHFYSQPLSILCCQLVDAKKRVNSLSHNQCENIRRLPSFRRYVENQESEKQVALLTTDSYLKETTQKLLEDLRVYHENYVSVLRCLHVFTSSLPKYPLGKQIRELHCACLEHQVWETDEYESSLQLARMLNKSDLVTMLQQCVEIFVSSSRKEFDKTVEKLKEFLTQFQKLEGEAFQEQDVSVSSQKELQKKTDLYHLQKTLLELKESRRSKKLTKFEMLRFEVVGYIDSLVRNYLVPADHKTLHEIMYFNTASVLREHLNAAPRIALHTALNNPYWYLKVRTKRVGGGA
;
A
#
# COMPACT_ATOMS: atom_id res chain seq x y z
N GLY A 1 -42.60 5.33 -10.96
CA GLY A 1 -42.59 4.57 -12.23
C GLY A 1 -41.47 3.57 -12.18
N CYS A 2 -41.64 2.48 -11.43
CA CYS A 2 -40.68 1.40 -11.33
C CYS A 2 -41.27 0.20 -12.08
N PHE A 3 -40.58 -0.28 -13.11
CA PHE A 3 -40.95 -1.49 -13.83
C PHE A 3 -40.04 -2.61 -13.37
N VAL A 4 -40.60 -3.60 -12.65
CA VAL A 4 -39.82 -4.74 -12.14
C VAL A 4 -39.91 -5.89 -13.13
N PHE A 5 -38.79 -6.20 -13.79
CA PHE A 5 -38.69 -7.33 -14.71
C PHE A 5 -38.27 -8.59 -13.94
N LYS A 6 -39.23 -9.32 -13.36
CA LYS A 6 -38.95 -10.63 -12.72
C LYS A 6 -38.89 -11.74 -13.79
N PRO A 7 -37.75 -12.43 -13.99
CA PRO A 7 -37.70 -13.58 -14.89
C PRO A 7 -38.60 -14.70 -14.38
N SER A 8 -39.47 -15.25 -15.25
CA SER A 8 -40.44 -16.29 -14.88
C SER A 8 -39.75 -17.50 -14.22
N PRO A 9 -40.34 -18.11 -13.16
CA PRO A 9 -39.68 -19.13 -12.34
C PRO A 9 -39.24 -20.39 -13.09
N LYS A 10 -39.82 -20.68 -14.26
CA LYS A 10 -39.45 -21.82 -15.12
C LYS A 10 -38.13 -21.63 -15.90
N LYS A 11 -37.58 -20.41 -15.99
CA LYS A 11 -36.30 -20.11 -16.65
C LYS A 11 -35.12 -19.92 -15.67
N ARG A 12 -35.34 -20.06 -14.36
CA ARG A 12 -34.36 -19.74 -13.30
C ARG A 12 -33.14 -20.68 -13.22
N ARG A 13 -33.16 -21.87 -13.83
CA ARG A 13 -32.10 -22.89 -13.60
C ARG A 13 -30.93 -22.89 -14.57
N VAL A 14 -30.94 -22.04 -15.58
CA VAL A 14 -29.76 -21.80 -16.42
C VAL A 14 -29.39 -20.33 -16.31
N SER A 15 -29.03 -19.87 -15.11
CA SER A 15 -28.09 -18.75 -15.06
C SER A 15 -26.85 -19.28 -15.77
N GLN A 16 -26.57 -18.76 -16.96
CA GLN A 16 -25.42 -19.12 -17.79
C GLN A 16 -24.24 -19.38 -16.85
N LYS A 17 -23.74 -20.62 -16.81
CA LYS A 17 -22.44 -20.91 -16.18
C LYS A 17 -21.49 -19.87 -16.76
N THR A 18 -21.08 -18.91 -15.93
CA THR A 18 -20.10 -17.85 -16.25
C THR A 18 -20.03 -17.57 -17.74
N ALA A 19 -21.05 -16.88 -18.29
CA ALA A 19 -21.02 -16.42 -19.68
C ALA A 19 -19.63 -15.83 -19.94
N ASN A 20 -18.89 -16.38 -20.91
CA ASN A 20 -17.52 -16.00 -21.26
C ASN A 20 -17.35 -14.47 -21.10
N PRO A 21 -16.71 -13.99 -20.02
CA PRO A 21 -16.62 -12.55 -19.74
C PRO A 21 -15.83 -11.82 -20.84
N PHE A 22 -15.03 -12.58 -21.60
CA PHE A 22 -14.14 -12.13 -22.64
C PHE A 22 -14.60 -12.63 -24.03
N GLY A 23 -15.76 -12.16 -24.52
CA GLY A 23 -16.16 -12.25 -25.94
C GLY A 23 -16.28 -13.64 -26.59
N GLU A 24 -16.70 -13.65 -27.86
CA GLU A 24 -16.94 -14.86 -28.69
C GLU A 24 -15.69 -15.43 -29.41
N GLY A 25 -14.47 -14.96 -29.07
CA GLY A 25 -13.23 -15.49 -29.65
C GLY A 25 -12.67 -16.67 -28.86
N ASP A 26 -12.07 -17.66 -29.56
CA ASP A 26 -11.42 -18.90 -29.07
C ASP A 26 -11.70 -19.20 -27.59
N SER A 27 -12.84 -19.87 -27.34
CA SER A 27 -13.43 -20.05 -26.01
C SER A 27 -12.49 -20.63 -24.97
N GLU A 28 -11.53 -21.47 -25.38
CA GLU A 28 -10.56 -22.11 -24.47
C GLU A 28 -9.49 -21.12 -23.98
N ASP A 29 -8.98 -20.25 -24.85
CA ASP A 29 -8.00 -19.22 -24.48
C ASP A 29 -8.64 -18.13 -23.60
N SER A 30 -9.89 -17.81 -23.88
CA SER A 30 -10.70 -16.87 -23.11
C SER A 30 -10.91 -17.35 -21.67
N GLU A 31 -11.27 -18.63 -21.50
CA GLU A 31 -11.47 -19.25 -20.18
C GLU A 31 -10.16 -19.38 -19.40
N LEU A 32 -9.06 -19.82 -20.04
CA LEU A 32 -7.75 -19.92 -19.40
C LEU A 32 -7.21 -18.56 -18.94
N ARG A 33 -7.46 -17.48 -19.71
CA ARG A 33 -7.12 -16.11 -19.30
C ARG A 33 -7.91 -15.66 -18.08
N PHE A 34 -9.21 -15.92 -18.06
CA PHE A 34 -10.05 -15.58 -16.90
C PHE A 34 -9.61 -16.32 -15.64
N LEU A 35 -9.33 -17.63 -15.73
CA LEU A 35 -8.82 -18.42 -14.60
C LEU A 35 -7.47 -17.88 -14.09
N THR A 36 -6.59 -17.49 -15.01
CA THR A 36 -5.28 -16.90 -14.65
C THR A 36 -5.46 -15.55 -13.96
N CYS A 37 -6.33 -14.69 -14.49
CA CYS A 37 -6.66 -13.40 -13.90
C CYS A 37 -7.25 -13.56 -12.49
N GLN A 38 -8.14 -14.54 -12.30
CA GLN A 38 -8.76 -14.80 -10.99
C GLN A 38 -7.73 -15.32 -9.98
N SER A 39 -6.85 -16.24 -10.38
CA SER A 39 -5.78 -16.75 -9.51
C SER A 39 -4.85 -15.62 -9.08
N LEU A 40 -4.34 -14.83 -10.03
CA LEU A 40 -3.45 -13.70 -9.76
C LEU A 40 -4.11 -12.68 -8.85
N TRP A 41 -5.37 -12.33 -9.11
CA TRP A 41 -6.11 -11.38 -8.28
C TRP A 41 -6.30 -11.88 -6.84
N ASN A 42 -6.61 -13.16 -6.66
CA ASN A 42 -6.76 -13.74 -5.32
C ASN A 42 -5.43 -13.71 -4.55
N GLU A 43 -4.31 -14.02 -5.20
CA GLU A 43 -2.98 -13.93 -4.58
C GLU A 43 -2.64 -12.49 -4.17
N ILE A 44 -2.89 -11.51 -5.06
CA ILE A 44 -2.68 -10.09 -4.78
C ILE A 44 -3.56 -9.62 -3.63
N LYS A 45 -4.83 -10.02 -3.62
CA LYS A 45 -5.79 -9.66 -2.57
C LYS A 45 -5.33 -10.21 -1.22
N LEU A 46 -4.94 -11.47 -1.15
CA LEU A 46 -4.42 -12.09 0.07
C LEU A 46 -3.13 -11.40 0.54
N ALA A 47 -2.20 -11.10 -0.36
CA ALA A 47 -0.98 -10.36 -0.01
C ALA A 47 -1.29 -8.95 0.51
N THR A 48 -2.29 -8.28 -0.06
CA THR A 48 -2.71 -6.95 0.37
C THR A 48 -3.36 -6.98 1.76
N GLU A 49 -4.22 -7.96 2.03
CA GLU A 49 -4.84 -8.19 3.33
C GLU A 49 -3.78 -8.49 4.39
N GLN A 50 -2.79 -9.34 4.08
CA GLN A 50 -1.66 -9.63 4.96
C GLN A 50 -0.83 -8.37 5.28
N VAL A 51 -0.50 -7.56 4.27
CA VAL A 51 0.23 -6.30 4.48
C VAL A 51 -0.58 -5.35 5.36
N GLN A 52 -1.89 -5.25 5.15
CA GLN A 52 -2.76 -4.42 5.97
C GLN A 52 -2.85 -4.93 7.41
N GLU A 53 -2.93 -6.24 7.63
CA GLU A 53 -2.88 -6.83 8.96
C GLU A 53 -1.54 -6.53 9.65
N ASP A 54 -0.42 -6.76 8.96
CA ASP A 54 0.93 -6.52 9.49
C ASP A 54 1.15 -5.07 9.94
N LEU A 55 0.67 -4.12 9.15
CA LEU A 55 0.76 -2.70 9.46
C LEU A 55 -0.12 -2.32 10.66
N ASN A 56 -1.32 -2.89 10.76
CA ASN A 56 -2.24 -2.56 11.84
C ASN A 56 -1.96 -3.33 13.13
N LYS A 57 -1.15 -4.41 13.11
CA LYS A 57 -0.81 -5.21 14.31
C LYS A 57 -0.28 -4.35 15.46
N GLN A 58 0.66 -3.43 15.19
CA GLN A 58 1.23 -2.57 16.24
C GLN A 58 0.18 -1.68 16.91
N LEU A 59 -0.77 -1.16 16.12
CA LEU A 59 -1.88 -0.34 16.63
C LEU A 59 -2.86 -1.18 17.43
N PHE A 60 -3.23 -2.36 16.91
CA PHE A 60 -4.14 -3.26 17.58
C PHE A 60 -3.55 -3.83 18.87
N ASP A 61 -2.26 -4.16 18.91
CA ASP A 61 -1.57 -4.61 20.12
C ASP A 61 -1.54 -3.51 21.18
N SER A 62 -1.26 -2.27 20.77
CA SER A 62 -1.33 -1.10 21.65
C SER A 62 -2.73 -0.88 22.18
N LEU A 63 -3.75 -0.97 21.33
CA LEU A 63 -5.17 -0.81 21.71
C LEU A 63 -5.65 -1.95 22.63
N VAL A 64 -5.23 -3.19 22.37
CA VAL A 64 -5.50 -4.35 23.24
C VAL A 64 -4.83 -4.16 24.59
N SER A 65 -3.58 -3.68 24.62
CA SER A 65 -2.87 -3.40 25.87
C SER A 65 -3.57 -2.32 26.70
N PHE A 66 -4.08 -1.27 26.03
CA PHE A 66 -4.90 -0.22 26.64
C PHE A 66 -6.19 -0.78 27.22
N LEU A 67 -6.96 -1.55 26.44
CA LEU A 67 -8.20 -2.17 26.91
C LEU A 67 -7.98 -3.09 28.11
N ARG A 68 -6.88 -3.85 28.14
CA ARG A 68 -6.49 -4.67 29.30
C ARG A 68 -6.20 -3.82 30.53
N ARG A 69 -5.46 -2.72 30.36
CA ARG A 69 -5.15 -1.78 31.44
C ARG A 69 -6.41 -1.13 31.99
N SER A 70 -7.26 -0.56 31.14
CA SER A 70 -8.52 0.06 31.54
C SER A 70 -9.44 -0.92 32.26
N HIS A 71 -9.42 -2.21 31.88
CA HIS A 71 -10.22 -3.22 32.56
C HIS A 71 -9.61 -3.67 33.90
N SER A 72 -8.28 -3.75 34.03
CA SER A 72 -7.66 -4.02 35.34
C SER A 72 -7.97 -2.92 36.36
N GLU A 73 -8.01 -1.67 35.91
CA GLU A 73 -8.42 -0.54 36.76
C GLU A 73 -9.90 -0.62 37.19
N PHE A 74 -10.75 -1.28 36.38
CA PHE A 74 -12.15 -1.57 36.73
C PHE A 74 -12.27 -2.74 37.72
N GLN A 75 -11.41 -3.75 37.64
CA GLN A 75 -11.42 -4.92 38.53
C GLN A 75 -10.72 -4.70 39.87
N GLU A 76 -9.71 -3.82 39.94
CA GLU A 76 -8.99 -3.54 41.19
C GLU A 76 -9.94 -2.88 42.21
N LYS A 77 -10.30 -3.65 43.24
CA LYS A 77 -11.19 -3.26 44.34
C LYS A 77 -10.52 -2.27 45.30
N THR A 78 -10.04 -1.13 44.83
CA THR A 78 -9.33 -0.16 45.68
C THR A 78 -10.32 0.90 46.20
N THR A 79 -10.55 0.88 47.51
CA THR A 79 -11.19 1.88 48.40
C THR A 79 -12.35 2.75 47.84
N GLU A 80 -13.50 2.71 48.52
CA GLU A 80 -14.78 3.41 48.19
C GLU A 80 -14.69 4.87 47.74
N TRP A 81 -13.68 5.62 48.18
CA TRP A 81 -13.51 7.04 47.86
C TRP A 81 -12.95 7.26 46.44
N THR A 82 -11.95 6.47 46.04
CA THR A 82 -11.42 6.44 44.67
C THR A 82 -12.47 5.95 43.67
N ARG A 83 -13.36 5.07 44.13
CA ARG A 83 -14.48 4.49 43.38
C ARG A 83 -15.66 5.44 43.14
N ARG A 84 -15.72 6.63 43.75
CA ARG A 84 -16.75 7.65 43.45
C ARG A 84 -16.25 8.77 42.54
N MET A 85 -14.94 9.02 42.54
CA MET A 85 -14.32 10.09 41.77
C MET A 85 -13.81 9.59 40.42
N LYS A 86 -13.23 8.39 40.34
CA LYS A 86 -12.77 7.77 39.08
C LYS A 86 -13.86 6.99 38.31
N SER A 87 -15.01 6.71 38.92
CA SER A 87 -16.07 5.87 38.33
C SER A 87 -16.98 6.59 37.34
N ARG A 88 -16.78 7.89 37.11
CA ARG A 88 -17.53 8.66 36.12
C ARG A 88 -16.78 8.88 34.81
N GLU A 89 -15.51 8.52 34.78
CA GLU A 89 -14.67 8.67 33.59
C GLU A 89 -14.79 7.43 32.72
N ILE A 90 -15.21 7.62 31.48
CA ILE A 90 -15.27 6.57 30.48
C ILE A 90 -13.88 6.44 29.87
N PRO A 91 -13.23 5.26 29.89
CA PRO A 91 -12.02 5.04 29.13
C PRO A 91 -12.35 5.16 27.64
N THR A 92 -11.62 6.02 26.94
CA THR A 92 -11.84 6.30 25.53
C THR A 92 -10.54 6.26 24.75
N ALA A 93 -10.53 5.51 23.66
CA ALA A 93 -9.44 5.48 22.70
C ALA A 93 -9.79 6.39 21.53
N ALA A 94 -9.03 7.45 21.32
CA ALA A 94 -9.14 8.32 20.14
C ALA A 94 -8.21 7.80 19.05
N LEU A 95 -8.77 7.14 18.03
CA LEU A 95 -8.03 6.57 16.90
C LEU A 95 -8.03 7.56 15.73
N VAL A 96 -6.87 8.17 15.48
CA VAL A 96 -6.65 9.06 14.34
C VAL A 96 -6.34 8.22 13.12
N LEU A 97 -7.35 8.00 12.27
CA LEU A 97 -7.26 7.11 11.11
C LEU A 97 -6.94 7.83 9.79
N GLY A 98 -7.12 9.15 9.72
CA GLY A 98 -6.88 9.94 8.51
C GLY A 98 -8.13 10.11 7.63
N VAL A 99 -7.95 10.82 6.52
CA VAL A 99 -9.04 11.29 5.62
C VAL A 99 -9.64 10.16 4.74
N ASN A 100 -9.05 8.97 4.76
CA ASN A 100 -9.41 7.82 3.93
C ASN A 100 -10.58 6.99 4.52
N VAL A 101 -11.76 7.60 4.59
CA VAL A 101 -12.98 7.01 5.21
C VAL A 101 -13.31 5.61 4.71
N THR A 102 -13.10 5.29 3.43
CA THR A 102 -13.39 3.97 2.86
C THR A 102 -12.52 2.86 3.44
N ASP A 103 -11.29 3.18 3.82
CA ASP A 103 -10.31 2.21 4.31
C ASP A 103 -10.63 1.79 5.75
N HIS A 104 -11.28 2.67 6.51
CA HIS A 104 -11.65 2.46 7.92
C HIS A 104 -12.58 1.27 8.12
N ASP A 105 -13.45 0.98 7.15
CA ASP A 105 -14.36 -0.16 7.25
C ASP A 105 -13.65 -1.51 7.28
N LEU A 106 -12.48 -1.63 6.63
CA LEU A 106 -11.66 -2.83 6.72
C LEU A 106 -10.91 -2.88 8.04
N THR A 107 -10.32 -1.76 8.48
CA THR A 107 -9.56 -1.72 9.75
C THR A 107 -10.46 -1.99 10.95
N PHE A 108 -11.70 -1.48 10.95
CA PHE A 108 -12.67 -1.75 12.01
C PHE A 108 -13.19 -3.20 12.00
N ARG A 109 -13.30 -3.84 10.84
CA ARG A 109 -13.61 -5.27 10.75
C ARG A 109 -12.49 -6.12 11.34
N ASN A 110 -11.25 -5.86 10.96
CA ASN A 110 -10.09 -6.57 11.50
C ASN A 110 -9.97 -6.33 13.02
N LEU A 111 -10.23 -5.10 13.49
CA LEU A 111 -10.30 -4.77 14.91
C LEU A 111 -11.40 -5.57 15.63
N SER A 112 -12.57 -5.74 15.02
CA SER A 112 -13.65 -6.55 15.58
C SER A 112 -13.19 -7.99 15.82
N GLU A 113 -12.58 -8.61 14.83
CA GLU A 113 -12.11 -10.01 14.91
C GLU A 113 -11.04 -10.16 16.00
N ILE A 114 -10.07 -9.24 16.06
CA ILE A 114 -9.00 -9.25 17.06
C ILE A 114 -9.55 -9.04 18.47
N LEU A 115 -10.52 -8.13 18.65
CA LEU A 115 -11.12 -7.86 19.96
C LEU A 115 -12.03 -9.00 20.44
N GLN A 116 -12.79 -9.62 19.53
CA GLN A 116 -13.60 -10.81 19.84
C GLN A 116 -12.73 -11.99 20.28
N ASN A 117 -11.56 -12.17 19.65
CA ASN A 117 -10.64 -13.25 19.99
C ASN A 117 -9.89 -13.02 21.32
N ASN A 118 -9.55 -11.77 21.65
CA ASN A 118 -8.63 -11.48 22.76
C ASN A 118 -9.28 -10.95 24.04
N ILE A 119 -10.39 -10.21 23.96
CA ILE A 119 -10.90 -9.45 25.10
C ILE A 119 -12.39 -9.72 25.33
N THR A 120 -13.25 -9.43 24.35
CA THR A 120 -14.71 -9.41 24.61
C THR A 120 -15.57 -9.76 23.40
N PRO A 121 -16.64 -10.55 23.62
CA PRO A 121 -17.62 -10.85 22.57
C PRO A 121 -18.60 -9.71 22.29
N TYR A 122 -18.65 -8.65 23.12
CA TYR A 122 -19.63 -7.57 23.01
C TYR A 122 -19.04 -6.30 22.38
N ILE A 123 -19.18 -6.18 21.06
CA ILE A 123 -18.72 -5.02 20.29
C ILE A 123 -19.89 -4.44 19.50
N ALA A 124 -20.05 -3.12 19.53
CA ALA A 124 -21.02 -2.40 18.74
C ALA A 124 -20.34 -1.34 17.86
N PHE A 125 -20.74 -1.28 16.59
CA PHE A 125 -20.26 -0.30 15.61
C PHE A 125 -21.36 0.71 15.29
N LEU A 126 -21.13 1.96 15.63
CA LEU A 126 -22.07 3.05 15.41
C LEU A 126 -21.61 3.93 14.25
N GLU A 127 -22.47 4.05 13.25
CA GLU A 127 -22.33 4.97 12.13
C GLU A 127 -23.22 6.20 12.30
N ALA A 128 -22.74 7.36 11.82
CA ALA A 128 -23.48 8.62 11.96
C ALA A 128 -24.76 8.66 11.11
N LYS A 129 -24.73 8.07 9.90
CA LYS A 129 -25.87 7.98 8.96
C LYS A 129 -27.11 7.34 9.58
N ASP A 130 -26.85 6.47 10.53
CA ASP A 130 -27.78 5.58 11.18
C ASP A 130 -28.36 6.14 12.49
N CYS A 131 -27.75 7.20 13.01
CA CYS A 131 -28.02 7.73 14.34
C CYS A 131 -28.39 9.23 14.30
N PRO A 132 -29.52 9.62 13.67
CA PRO A 132 -29.97 11.02 13.68
C PRO A 132 -30.47 11.48 15.07
N GLY A 133 -30.78 10.54 15.97
CA GLY A 133 -31.25 10.83 17.32
C GLY A 133 -30.86 9.74 18.31
N ILE A 134 -30.85 10.09 19.60
CA ILE A 134 -30.38 9.20 20.68
C ILE A 134 -31.18 7.89 20.77
N LYS A 135 -32.47 7.93 20.44
CA LYS A 135 -33.32 6.74 20.41
C LYS A 135 -32.83 5.71 19.38
N ASN A 136 -32.44 6.18 18.19
CA ASN A 136 -31.96 5.31 17.12
C ASN A 136 -30.58 4.75 17.48
N LEU A 137 -29.72 5.57 18.10
CA LEU A 137 -28.42 5.13 18.61
C LEU A 137 -28.58 4.02 19.64
N MET A 138 -29.44 4.21 20.65
CA MET A 138 -29.74 3.18 21.65
C MET A 138 -30.32 1.91 21.03
N GLN A 139 -31.23 2.05 20.05
CA GLN A 139 -31.85 0.92 19.37
C GLN A 139 -30.83 0.12 18.56
N LYS A 140 -29.89 0.77 17.87
CA LYS A 140 -28.82 0.09 17.13
C LYS A 140 -27.77 -0.52 18.04
N LEU A 141 -27.35 0.19 19.09
CA LEU A 141 -26.46 -0.34 20.12
C LEU A 141 -27.02 -1.63 20.72
N MET A 142 -28.28 -1.60 21.14
CA MET A 142 -28.95 -2.78 21.68
C MET A 142 -29.17 -3.85 20.62
N GLY A 143 -29.52 -3.50 19.38
CA GLY A 143 -29.64 -4.44 18.27
C GLY A 143 -28.34 -5.23 18.02
N GLN A 144 -27.21 -4.53 17.99
CA GLN A 144 -25.89 -5.15 17.76
C GLN A 144 -25.43 -6.00 18.97
N LEU A 145 -25.61 -5.51 20.20
CA LEU A 145 -25.19 -6.26 21.39
C LEU A 145 -26.06 -7.50 21.67
N MET A 146 -27.35 -7.44 21.33
CA MET A 146 -28.29 -8.55 21.49
C MET A 146 -28.24 -9.56 20.32
N ASN A 147 -27.37 -9.37 19.32
CA ASN A 147 -27.38 -10.09 18.03
C ASN A 147 -28.76 -10.08 17.33
N CYS A 148 -29.51 -8.98 17.46
CA CYS A 148 -30.63 -8.68 16.57
C CYS A 148 -30.09 -7.84 15.41
N SER A 149 -29.48 -8.51 14.43
CA SER A 149 -29.16 -7.87 13.15
C SER A 149 -30.45 -7.36 12.52
N VAL A 150 -30.60 -6.04 12.46
CA VAL A 150 -31.40 -5.44 11.41
C VAL A 150 -30.47 -5.36 10.21
N ASP A 151 -30.46 -6.41 9.39
CA ASP A 151 -30.01 -6.24 8.01
C ASP A 151 -30.99 -5.28 7.35
N VAL A 152 -30.52 -4.07 7.05
CA VAL A 152 -31.30 -3.03 6.37
C VAL A 152 -31.51 -3.35 4.89
N ASP A 153 -30.92 -4.42 4.34
CA ASP A 153 -31.04 -4.78 2.92
C ASP A 153 -31.71 -6.14 2.66
N SER A 154 -32.92 -6.33 3.19
CA SER A 154 -33.86 -7.34 2.65
C SER A 154 -35.24 -6.73 2.40
N GLN A 155 -35.28 -5.72 1.53
CA GLN A 155 -36.47 -5.51 0.74
C GLN A 155 -36.49 -6.56 -0.38
N GLU A 156 -37.39 -7.52 -0.20
CA GLU A 156 -38.05 -8.42 -1.17
C GLU A 156 -38.01 -9.87 -0.69
N ASP A 157 -38.96 -10.22 0.17
CA ASP A 157 -39.82 -11.39 -0.05
C ASP A 157 -41.06 -11.26 0.85
N GLU A 158 -42.22 -11.11 0.22
CA GLU A 158 -43.53 -11.29 0.85
C GLU A 158 -43.68 -12.76 1.26
N ASP A 159 -44.36 -12.97 2.39
CA ASP A 159 -44.70 -14.26 3.00
C ASP A 159 -43.63 -14.94 3.88
N TYR A 160 -43.09 -14.21 4.85
CA TYR A 160 -42.79 -14.79 6.16
C TYR A 160 -43.30 -13.88 7.28
N VAL A 161 -43.99 -14.51 8.23
CA VAL A 161 -44.64 -13.95 9.42
C VAL A 161 -43.93 -12.70 9.95
N GLN A 162 -44.62 -11.56 9.90
CA GLN A 162 -44.27 -10.34 10.63
C GLN A 162 -44.09 -10.68 12.12
N VAL A 163 -42.85 -10.95 12.55
CA VAL A 163 -42.45 -10.67 13.93
C VAL A 163 -42.20 -9.18 13.97
N SER A 164 -43.29 -8.44 14.17
CA SER A 164 -43.27 -7.02 14.43
C SER A 164 -42.21 -6.72 15.49
N GLN A 165 -41.26 -5.86 15.14
CA GLN A 165 -40.52 -5.03 16.09
C GLN A 165 -41.55 -4.25 16.92
N SER A 166 -42.11 -4.88 17.96
CA SER A 166 -42.67 -4.11 19.05
C SER A 166 -41.50 -3.27 19.55
N ARG A 167 -41.68 -1.95 19.51
CA ARG A 167 -40.70 -0.96 19.96
C ARG A 167 -40.27 -1.32 21.38
N ILE A 168 -39.22 -2.14 21.51
CA ILE A 168 -38.55 -2.34 22.79
C ILE A 168 -38.17 -0.93 23.21
N ARG A 169 -38.65 -0.50 24.37
CA ARG A 169 -38.19 0.76 24.95
C ARG A 169 -36.72 0.55 25.27
N CYS A 170 -35.84 0.88 24.31
CA CYS A 170 -34.41 0.81 24.47
C CYS A 170 -33.99 1.92 25.44
N SER A 171 -34.12 1.66 26.74
CA SER A 171 -33.53 2.47 27.79
C SER A 171 -32.20 1.86 28.22
N MET A 172 -31.31 2.70 28.73
CA MET A 172 -30.04 2.25 29.31
C MET A 172 -30.25 1.18 30.39
N THR A 173 -31.35 1.27 31.15
CA THR A 173 -31.75 0.27 32.15
C THR A 173 -32.08 -1.11 31.58
N SER A 174 -32.67 -1.20 30.38
CA SER A 174 -32.89 -2.50 29.72
C SER A 174 -31.58 -3.14 29.28
N LEU A 175 -30.62 -2.33 28.86
CA LEU A 175 -29.29 -2.77 28.44
C LEU A 175 -28.45 -3.23 29.65
N VAL A 176 -28.53 -2.52 30.78
CA VAL A 176 -27.97 -2.98 32.06
C VAL A 176 -28.59 -4.30 32.51
N ASN A 177 -29.92 -4.40 32.54
CA ASN A 177 -30.61 -5.63 32.95
C ASN A 177 -30.23 -6.82 32.07
N TRP A 178 -30.06 -6.59 30.76
CA TRP A 178 -29.55 -7.60 29.86
C TRP A 178 -28.10 -7.98 30.18
N TYR A 179 -27.21 -7.00 30.37
CA TYR A 179 -25.80 -7.25 30.69
C TYR A 179 -25.66 -8.05 32.00
N GLU A 180 -26.44 -7.71 33.03
CA GLU A 180 -26.53 -8.49 34.26
C GLU A 180 -27.05 -9.92 34.00
N SER A 181 -28.05 -10.10 33.14
CA SER A 181 -28.59 -11.42 32.83
C SER A 181 -27.58 -12.32 32.09
N VAL A 182 -26.67 -11.72 31.33
CA VAL A 182 -25.68 -12.42 30.52
C VAL A 182 -24.44 -12.77 31.34
N THR A 183 -23.95 -11.82 32.14
CA THR A 183 -22.85 -12.03 33.09
C THR A 183 -23.21 -13.03 34.20
N LYS A 184 -24.46 -13.02 34.69
CA LYS A 184 -24.93 -14.03 35.66
C LYS A 184 -25.09 -15.43 35.06
N LYS A 185 -25.36 -15.57 33.76
CA LYS A 185 -25.48 -16.88 33.07
C LYS A 185 -24.13 -17.60 32.97
N THR A 186 -23.04 -16.86 32.74
CA THR A 186 -21.68 -17.42 32.68
C THR A 186 -21.16 -18.01 33.99
N ASP A 187 -21.69 -17.59 35.14
CA ASP A 187 -21.34 -18.15 36.46
C ASP A 187 -22.10 -19.46 36.80
N SER A 188 -23.13 -19.82 36.01
CA SER A 188 -24.08 -20.89 36.35
C SER A 188 -23.90 -22.23 35.62
N GLU A 189 -22.90 -22.38 34.73
CA GLU A 189 -22.60 -23.67 34.10
C GLU A 189 -21.59 -24.53 34.90
N THR A 190 -22.13 -25.61 35.47
CA THR A 190 -21.59 -26.71 36.30
C THR A 190 -20.06 -26.98 36.42
N PRO A 191 -19.56 -27.38 37.61
CA PRO A 191 -18.18 -27.82 37.82
C PRO A 191 -18.03 -29.33 37.56
N ARG A 192 -17.99 -29.80 36.30
CA ARG A 192 -17.57 -31.18 36.02
C ARG A 192 -16.70 -31.33 34.76
N LYS A 193 -15.49 -31.84 35.03
CA LYS A 193 -14.43 -32.37 34.15
C LYS A 193 -13.49 -31.34 33.48
N LYS A 194 -12.32 -31.19 34.12
CA LYS A 194 -11.04 -30.71 33.57
C LYS A 194 -10.85 -31.16 32.12
N ARG A 195 -10.88 -30.20 31.18
CA ARG A 195 -10.11 -30.24 29.94
C ARG A 195 -9.25 -28.98 29.92
N THR A 196 -7.96 -29.20 29.75
CA THR A 196 -6.89 -28.22 29.72
C THR A 196 -6.98 -27.37 28.45
N SER A 197 -7.39 -26.12 28.59
CA SER A 197 -7.13 -25.05 27.62
C SER A 197 -7.42 -23.70 28.28
N SER A 198 -6.35 -22.91 28.45
CA SER A 198 -6.30 -21.44 28.55
C SER A 198 -7.22 -20.74 29.58
N SER A 199 -6.59 -20.10 30.56
CA SER A 199 -7.18 -19.25 31.61
C SER A 199 -8.36 -18.38 31.17
N ARG A 200 -9.57 -18.68 31.67
CA ARG A 200 -10.72 -17.77 31.65
C ARG A 200 -10.48 -16.66 32.68
N HIS A 201 -10.01 -15.49 32.23
CA HIS A 201 -9.58 -14.39 33.11
C HIS A 201 -10.61 -13.23 33.26
N TRP A 202 -11.79 -13.31 32.65
CA TRP A 202 -12.70 -12.15 32.54
C TRP A 202 -14.03 -12.39 33.28
N GLN A 203 -14.18 -11.84 34.49
CA GLN A 203 -15.41 -11.93 35.31
C GLN A 203 -16.50 -10.92 34.90
N SER A 204 -16.17 -9.92 34.07
CA SER A 204 -17.13 -8.94 33.52
C SER A 204 -16.58 -8.40 32.19
N PRO A 205 -16.94 -8.96 31.02
CA PRO A 205 -16.37 -8.50 29.76
C PRO A 205 -16.79 -7.04 29.48
N PRO A 206 -15.87 -6.09 29.22
CA PRO A 206 -16.24 -4.75 28.81
C PRO A 206 -17.10 -4.72 27.54
N VAL A 207 -18.01 -3.75 27.45
CA VAL A 207 -18.75 -3.46 26.23
C VAL A 207 -17.99 -2.39 25.46
N VAL A 208 -17.48 -2.75 24.28
CA VAL A 208 -16.72 -1.82 23.44
C VAL A 208 -17.67 -1.21 22.41
N VAL A 209 -17.79 0.12 22.43
CA VAL A 209 -18.59 0.87 21.46
C VAL A 209 -17.66 1.67 20.57
N VAL A 210 -17.67 1.34 19.28
CA VAL A 210 -16.83 1.96 18.26
C VAL A 210 -17.66 2.95 17.45
N PHE A 211 -17.31 4.22 17.51
CA PHE A 211 -17.84 5.25 16.62
C PHE A 211 -16.94 5.36 15.41
N LYS A 212 -17.41 4.95 14.23
CA LYS A 212 -16.57 4.95 13.01
C LYS A 212 -16.16 6.36 12.59
N ASP A 213 -17.13 7.28 12.55
CA ASP A 213 -16.94 8.66 12.08
C ASP A 213 -17.47 9.66 13.11
N MET A 214 -16.67 10.01 14.12
CA MET A 214 -17.12 10.91 15.19
C MET A 214 -17.52 12.30 14.65
N GLU A 215 -16.85 12.78 13.61
CA GLU A 215 -17.05 14.11 13.02
C GLU A 215 -18.43 14.30 12.37
N SER A 216 -19.05 13.21 11.90
CA SER A 216 -20.34 13.25 11.23
C SER A 216 -21.53 13.18 12.21
N PHE A 217 -21.29 12.92 13.50
CA PHE A 217 -22.36 12.83 14.49
C PHE A 217 -22.90 14.21 14.88
N THR A 218 -24.20 14.24 15.18
CA THR A 218 -24.80 15.44 15.78
C THR A 218 -24.30 15.60 17.21
N THR A 219 -23.74 16.78 17.53
CA THR A 219 -23.13 17.11 18.83
C THR A 219 -24.05 16.79 20.02
N LYS A 220 -25.34 17.11 19.92
CA LYS A 220 -26.33 16.82 20.98
C LYS A 220 -26.45 15.32 21.28
N VAL A 221 -26.51 14.48 20.24
CA VAL A 221 -26.67 13.03 20.40
C VAL A 221 -25.44 12.43 21.09
N LEU A 222 -24.24 12.87 20.70
CA LEU A 222 -22.99 12.40 21.30
C LEU A 222 -22.86 12.86 22.76
N GLN A 223 -23.17 14.12 23.06
CA GLN A 223 -23.13 14.66 24.42
C GLN A 223 -24.12 13.95 25.35
N ASP A 224 -25.37 13.82 24.92
CA ASP A 224 -26.42 13.15 25.69
C ASP A 224 -26.06 11.67 25.94
N PHE A 225 -25.51 10.99 24.92
CA PHE A 225 -25.04 9.61 25.06
C PHE A 225 -23.91 9.46 26.08
N ILE A 226 -22.89 10.33 26.04
CA ILE A 226 -21.76 10.27 26.99
C ILE A 226 -22.25 10.53 28.41
N VAL A 227 -23.12 11.52 28.61
CA VAL A 227 -23.67 11.84 29.95
C VAL A 227 -24.51 10.68 30.48
N ILE A 228 -25.37 10.07 29.65
CA ILE A 228 -26.18 8.90 30.04
C ILE A 228 -25.27 7.71 30.35
N SER A 229 -24.27 7.44 29.51
CA SER A 229 -23.31 6.36 29.71
C SER A 229 -22.50 6.51 30.99
N SER A 230 -22.02 7.73 31.28
CA SER A 230 -21.23 8.06 32.49
C SER A 230 -22.00 7.75 33.79
N GLN A 231 -23.33 7.93 33.79
CA GLN A 231 -24.18 7.63 34.95
C GLN A 231 -24.37 6.14 35.21
N HIS A 232 -24.15 5.27 34.22
CA HIS A 232 -24.42 3.83 34.30
C HIS A 232 -23.12 2.98 34.23
N LEU A 233 -21.94 3.60 34.38
CA LEU A 233 -20.65 2.90 34.32
C LEU A 233 -20.44 1.88 35.43
N HIS A 234 -21.10 2.06 36.59
CA HIS A 234 -20.98 1.13 37.72
C HIS A 234 -21.66 -0.23 37.45
N GLU A 235 -22.66 -0.23 36.58
CA GLU A 235 -23.42 -1.41 36.16
C GLU A 235 -22.90 -2.00 34.85
N LEU A 236 -22.26 -1.19 34.01
CA LEU A 236 -21.77 -1.59 32.71
C LEU A 236 -20.37 -1.02 32.43
N PRO A 237 -19.33 -1.88 32.35
CA PRO A 237 -17.99 -1.47 31.96
C PRO A 237 -17.98 -1.09 30.47
N LEU A 238 -18.17 0.19 30.17
CA LEU A 238 -18.19 0.73 28.82
C LEU A 238 -16.82 1.27 28.42
N VAL A 239 -16.35 0.94 27.22
CA VAL A 239 -15.19 1.58 26.59
C VAL A 239 -15.60 2.16 25.25
N LEU A 240 -15.21 3.40 24.97
CA LEU A 240 -15.50 4.04 23.68
C LEU A 240 -14.25 4.10 22.81
N ILE A 241 -14.40 3.80 21.52
CA ILE A 241 -13.37 4.02 20.51
C ILE A 241 -13.90 5.05 19.54
N PHE A 242 -13.19 6.16 19.38
CA PHE A 242 -13.52 7.22 18.43
C PHE A 242 -12.64 7.12 17.20
N GLY A 243 -13.24 6.83 16.04
CA GLY A 243 -12.61 7.04 14.74
C GLY A 243 -12.64 8.53 14.37
N ILE A 244 -11.45 9.11 14.25
CA ILE A 244 -11.24 10.51 13.91
C ILE A 244 -10.48 10.58 12.59
N ALA A 245 -11.02 11.33 11.63
CA ALA A 245 -10.40 11.48 10.32
C ALA A 245 -9.34 12.60 10.32
N THR A 246 -9.60 13.70 11.04
CA THR A 246 -8.75 14.90 11.03
C THR A 246 -7.72 14.93 12.16
N SER A 247 -7.96 15.74 13.18
CA SER A 247 -7.06 16.01 14.30
C SER A 247 -7.83 15.86 15.61
N PRO A 248 -7.18 15.44 16.71
CA PRO A 248 -7.84 15.32 18.01
C PRO A 248 -8.45 16.64 18.53
N MET A 249 -8.09 17.79 17.96
CA MET A 249 -8.74 19.08 18.23
C MET A 249 -10.25 19.06 17.94
N ILE A 250 -10.71 18.19 17.03
CA ILE A 250 -12.14 18.04 16.74
C ILE A 250 -12.92 17.59 17.98
N ILE A 251 -12.31 16.78 18.86
CA ILE A 251 -12.93 16.33 20.12
C ILE A 251 -13.30 17.53 20.98
N HIS A 252 -12.38 18.49 21.14
CA HIS A 252 -12.62 19.70 21.91
C HIS A 252 -13.64 20.64 21.25
N SER A 253 -13.79 20.58 19.93
CA SER A 253 -14.80 21.38 19.21
C SER A 253 -16.22 20.79 19.30
N LEU A 254 -16.33 19.45 19.33
CA LEU A 254 -17.62 18.75 19.35
C LEU A 254 -18.13 18.51 20.77
N LEU A 255 -17.21 18.31 21.73
CA LEU A 255 -17.50 18.05 23.13
C LEU A 255 -17.16 19.28 23.99
N PRO A 256 -18.15 19.87 24.69
CA PRO A 256 -17.90 20.88 25.70
C PRO A 256 -17.00 20.34 26.81
N HIS A 257 -16.29 21.22 27.52
CA HIS A 257 -15.42 20.85 28.63
C HIS A 257 -16.14 20.00 29.69
N SER A 258 -17.42 20.26 29.95
CA SER A 258 -18.23 19.48 30.89
C SER A 258 -18.35 18.00 30.52
N VAL A 259 -18.38 17.68 29.23
CA VAL A 259 -18.47 16.29 28.73
C VAL A 259 -17.07 15.71 28.54
N SER A 260 -16.10 16.52 28.11
CA SER A 260 -14.71 16.08 27.96
C SER A 260 -14.10 15.64 29.29
N SER A 261 -14.46 16.25 30.42
CA SER A 261 -14.00 15.82 31.76
C SER A 261 -14.55 14.46 32.19
N LEU A 262 -15.56 13.92 31.50
CA LEU A 262 -16.11 12.58 31.74
C LEU A 262 -15.39 11.50 30.94
N LEU A 263 -14.39 11.85 30.13
CA LEU A 263 -13.67 10.92 29.27
C LEU A 263 -12.20 10.89 29.66
N CYS A 264 -11.66 9.68 29.83
CA CYS A 264 -10.23 9.46 29.89
C CYS A 264 -9.76 9.12 28.48
N ILE A 265 -9.22 10.10 27.75
CA ILE A 265 -8.84 9.96 26.34
C ILE A 265 -7.37 9.58 26.23
N GLU A 266 -7.09 8.42 25.61
CA GLU A 266 -5.77 8.08 25.10
C GLU A 266 -5.74 8.17 23.57
N LEU A 267 -4.70 8.80 23.03
CA LEU A 267 -4.55 9.02 21.60
C LEU A 267 -3.78 7.87 20.93
N PHE A 268 -4.40 7.26 19.93
CA PHE A 268 -3.78 6.27 19.06
C PHE A 268 -3.68 6.85 17.66
N GLN A 269 -2.47 6.99 17.16
CA GLN A 269 -2.23 7.48 15.82
C GLN A 269 -2.04 6.30 14.87
N SER A 270 -2.88 6.23 13.84
CA SER A 270 -2.68 5.27 12.75
C SER A 270 -1.55 5.70 11.83
N LEU A 271 -1.07 4.73 11.05
CA LEU A 271 -0.09 4.94 9.99
C LEU A 271 -0.66 5.89 8.92
N SER A 272 0.22 6.68 8.31
CA SER A 272 -0.18 7.58 7.24
C SER A 272 -0.57 6.79 5.99
N SER A 273 -1.63 7.21 5.28
CA SER A 273 -2.03 6.58 4.01
C SER A 273 -0.89 6.58 2.99
N LYS A 274 0.00 7.58 3.03
CA LYS A 274 1.18 7.65 2.16
C LYS A 274 2.20 6.54 2.44
N GLU A 275 2.40 6.21 3.71
CA GLU A 275 3.27 5.12 4.14
C GLU A 275 2.63 3.77 3.81
N HIS A 276 1.32 3.63 4.07
CA HIS A 276 0.56 2.45 3.68
C HIS A 276 0.69 2.20 2.17
N LEU A 277 0.47 3.20 1.32
CA LEU A 277 0.66 3.05 -0.12
C LEU A 277 2.10 2.67 -0.48
N SER A 278 3.11 3.29 0.14
CA SER A 278 4.52 2.97 -0.14
C SER A 278 4.85 1.51 0.18
N THR A 279 4.35 0.99 1.30
CA THR A 279 4.54 -0.42 1.68
C THR A 279 3.76 -1.36 0.77
N VAL A 280 2.53 -0.99 0.36
CA VAL A 280 1.73 -1.76 -0.60
C VAL A 280 2.41 -1.79 -1.97
N ILE A 281 2.96 -0.68 -2.44
CA ILE A 281 3.72 -0.65 -3.71
C ILE A 281 4.98 -1.51 -3.62
N ASP A 282 5.75 -1.43 -2.53
CA ASP A 282 6.96 -2.26 -2.35
C ASP A 282 6.62 -3.75 -2.28
N LYS A 283 5.54 -4.13 -1.57
CA LYS A 283 5.16 -5.53 -1.41
C LYS A 283 4.39 -6.12 -2.59
N LEU A 284 3.62 -5.32 -3.34
CA LEU A 284 2.85 -5.81 -4.50
C LEU A 284 3.60 -5.61 -5.82
N LEU A 285 4.02 -4.38 -6.13
CA LEU A 285 4.57 -4.07 -7.44
C LEU A 285 6.04 -4.46 -7.57
N LEU A 286 6.83 -4.23 -6.52
CA LEU A 286 8.28 -4.51 -6.55
C LEU A 286 8.63 -5.97 -6.23
N THR A 287 7.67 -6.81 -5.86
CA THR A 287 7.96 -8.24 -5.60
C THR A 287 8.01 -9.04 -6.91
N ASP A 288 8.93 -10.00 -7.00
CA ASP A 288 9.11 -10.93 -8.13
C ASP A 288 8.04 -12.04 -8.23
N GLN A 289 7.27 -12.20 -7.16
CA GLN A 289 6.17 -13.17 -7.04
C GLN A 289 5.11 -12.94 -8.10
N PHE A 290 4.79 -11.67 -8.41
CA PHE A 290 3.78 -11.32 -9.39
C PHE A 290 4.42 -11.04 -10.76
N PRO A 291 4.08 -11.82 -11.80
CA PRO A 291 4.59 -11.60 -13.15
C PRO A 291 3.98 -10.36 -13.81
N PHE A 292 2.81 -9.93 -13.36
CA PHE A 292 2.15 -8.73 -13.88
C PHE A 292 2.82 -7.45 -13.35
N LYS A 293 3.14 -6.53 -14.25
CA LYS A 293 3.76 -5.24 -13.94
C LYS A 293 2.99 -4.09 -14.60
N LEU A 294 3.06 -2.93 -13.97
CA LEU A 294 2.45 -1.71 -14.49
C LEU A 294 3.44 -0.93 -15.33
N GLY A 295 2.95 -0.39 -16.45
CA GLY A 295 3.66 0.63 -17.20
C GLY A 295 3.75 1.93 -16.42
N GLU A 296 4.74 2.74 -16.79
CA GLU A 296 5.03 4.06 -16.22
C GLU A 296 3.79 4.97 -16.16
N LYS A 297 3.18 5.24 -17.32
CA LYS A 297 2.04 6.16 -17.45
C LYS A 297 0.83 5.70 -16.64
N VAL A 298 0.65 4.39 -16.52
CA VAL A 298 -0.44 3.80 -15.72
C VAL A 298 -0.15 4.02 -14.24
N LEU A 299 1.08 3.74 -13.80
CA LEU A 299 1.51 3.94 -12.43
C LEU A 299 1.41 5.41 -12.01
N GLN A 300 1.86 6.34 -12.86
CA GLN A 300 1.68 7.79 -12.65
C GLN A 300 0.21 8.17 -12.51
N VAL A 301 -0.69 7.65 -13.36
CA VAL A 301 -2.12 7.95 -13.26
C VAL A 301 -2.70 7.46 -11.93
N LEU A 302 -2.39 6.23 -11.52
CA LEU A 302 -2.85 5.69 -10.24
C LEU A 302 -2.30 6.47 -9.03
N ILE A 303 -1.01 6.83 -9.07
CA ILE A 303 -0.38 7.64 -8.03
C ILE A 303 -0.98 9.05 -7.98
N ASN A 304 -1.26 9.66 -9.14
CA ASN A 304 -1.87 10.98 -9.22
C ASN A 304 -3.30 10.98 -8.68
N ILE A 305 -4.08 9.92 -8.98
CA ILE A 305 -5.41 9.73 -8.38
C ILE A 305 -5.30 9.69 -6.86
N PHE A 306 -4.36 8.90 -6.34
CA PHE A 306 -4.17 8.77 -4.90
C PHE A 306 -3.70 10.06 -4.22
N LEU A 307 -2.71 10.76 -4.79
CA LEU A 307 -2.09 11.93 -4.15
C LEU A 307 -2.92 13.20 -4.28
N TYR A 308 -3.63 13.39 -5.39
CA TYR A 308 -4.36 14.63 -5.68
C TYR A 308 -5.86 14.55 -5.43
N HIS A 309 -6.45 13.35 -5.43
CA HIS A 309 -7.90 13.18 -5.24
C HIS A 309 -8.22 12.50 -3.91
N ASP A 310 -7.93 11.21 -3.84
CA ASP A 310 -8.45 10.35 -2.78
C ASP A 310 -7.29 9.57 -2.17
N PHE A 311 -6.80 9.97 -0.99
CA PHE A 311 -5.76 9.26 -0.23
C PHE A 311 -6.20 7.84 0.25
N SER A 312 -7.07 7.16 -0.49
CA SER A 312 -7.56 5.80 -0.24
C SER A 312 -6.73 4.77 -0.97
N VAL A 313 -6.22 3.81 -0.20
CA VAL A 313 -5.48 2.67 -0.76
C VAL A 313 -6.44 1.65 -1.39
N GLN A 314 -7.69 1.55 -0.92
CA GLN A 314 -8.71 0.72 -1.59
C GLN A 314 -8.99 1.16 -3.02
N ASN A 315 -9.07 2.48 -3.29
CA ASN A 315 -9.26 2.97 -4.64
C ASN A 315 -8.05 2.65 -5.52
N PHE A 316 -6.83 2.72 -4.97
CA PHE A 316 -5.62 2.27 -5.66
C PHE A 316 -5.67 0.76 -5.99
N ILE A 317 -6.09 -0.07 -5.03
CA ILE A 317 -6.23 -1.53 -5.21
C ILE A 317 -7.31 -1.86 -6.27
N LYS A 318 -8.44 -1.16 -6.26
CA LYS A 318 -9.48 -1.28 -7.30
C LYS A 318 -8.99 -0.82 -8.67
N GLY A 319 -8.21 0.27 -8.71
CA GLY A 319 -7.54 0.73 -9.93
C GLY A 319 -6.56 -0.32 -10.46
N PHE A 320 -5.81 -0.97 -9.58
CA PHE A 320 -4.92 -2.08 -9.92
C PHE A 320 -5.70 -3.31 -10.42
N GLN A 321 -6.82 -3.66 -9.78
CA GLN A 321 -7.75 -4.70 -10.24
C GLN A 321 -8.21 -4.43 -11.68
N LEU A 322 -8.60 -3.18 -11.96
CA LEU A 322 -9.03 -2.78 -13.29
C LEU A 322 -7.90 -2.90 -14.31
N CYS A 323 -6.66 -2.55 -13.95
CA CYS A 323 -5.49 -2.73 -14.82
C CYS A 323 -5.26 -4.20 -15.18
N ILE A 324 -5.38 -5.10 -14.19
CA ILE A 324 -5.24 -6.54 -14.40
C ILE A 324 -6.32 -7.02 -15.37
N VAL A 325 -7.59 -6.71 -15.09
CA VAL A 325 -8.72 -7.14 -15.93
C VAL A 325 -8.56 -6.62 -17.36
N GLU A 326 -8.20 -5.34 -17.53
CA GLU A 326 -8.03 -4.72 -18.84
C GLU A 326 -6.84 -5.31 -19.62
N HIS A 327 -5.76 -5.67 -18.93
CA HIS A 327 -4.60 -6.34 -19.53
C HIS A 327 -4.95 -7.72 -20.07
N PHE A 328 -5.63 -8.54 -19.27
CA PHE A 328 -6.09 -9.87 -19.70
C PHE A 328 -7.22 -9.78 -20.75
N TYR A 329 -7.99 -8.68 -20.76
CA TYR A 329 -8.99 -8.40 -21.80
C TYR A 329 -8.35 -8.08 -23.14
N SER A 330 -7.42 -7.12 -23.13
CA SER A 330 -6.87 -6.51 -24.34
C SER A 330 -5.92 -7.42 -25.10
N GLN A 331 -5.12 -8.22 -24.39
CA GLN A 331 -4.06 -9.02 -25.00
C GLN A 331 -4.33 -10.53 -24.88
N PRO A 332 -4.35 -11.28 -26.00
CA PRO A 332 -4.47 -12.74 -25.95
C PRO A 332 -3.21 -13.40 -25.39
N LEU A 333 -2.05 -12.75 -25.54
CA LEU A 333 -0.74 -13.27 -25.10
C LEU A 333 -0.53 -13.20 -23.59
N SER A 334 -1.38 -12.49 -22.86
CA SER A 334 -1.36 -12.43 -21.40
C SER A 334 -1.56 -13.80 -20.75
N ILE A 335 -1.97 -14.83 -21.52
CA ILE A 335 -1.95 -16.22 -21.08
C ILE A 335 -0.54 -16.68 -20.61
N LEU A 336 0.52 -16.05 -21.13
CA LEU A 336 1.91 -16.33 -20.75
C LEU A 336 2.34 -15.60 -19.46
N CYS A 337 1.52 -14.67 -18.94
CA CYS A 337 1.75 -13.97 -17.68
C CYS A 337 1.46 -14.89 -16.48
N CYS A 338 2.30 -15.90 -16.28
CA CYS A 338 2.24 -16.88 -15.20
C CYS A 338 3.64 -17.16 -14.66
N GLN A 339 3.71 -17.93 -13.57
CA GLN A 339 4.97 -18.42 -13.04
C GLN A 339 5.68 -19.30 -14.09
N LEU A 340 7.02 -19.29 -14.11
CA LEU A 340 7.85 -19.86 -15.19
C LEU A 340 7.49 -21.30 -15.56
N VAL A 341 7.15 -22.13 -14.57
CA VAL A 341 6.83 -23.54 -14.79
C VAL A 341 5.57 -23.68 -15.64
N ASP A 342 4.56 -22.86 -15.37
CA ASP A 342 3.30 -22.90 -16.10
C ASP A 342 3.39 -22.10 -17.40
N ALA A 343 4.18 -21.02 -17.43
CA ALA A 343 4.50 -20.31 -18.66
C ALA A 343 5.15 -21.24 -19.69
N LYS A 344 6.15 -22.05 -19.31
CA LYS A 344 6.80 -23.03 -20.21
C LYS A 344 5.82 -24.08 -20.74
N LYS A 345 4.95 -24.62 -19.88
CA LYS A 345 3.90 -25.57 -20.30
C LYS A 345 2.96 -24.93 -21.32
N ARG A 346 2.54 -23.69 -21.06
CA ARG A 346 1.66 -22.92 -21.95
C ARG A 346 2.33 -22.59 -23.28
N VAL A 347 3.63 -22.26 -23.27
CA VAL A 347 4.42 -22.05 -24.50
C VAL A 347 4.43 -23.31 -25.37
N ASN A 348 4.58 -24.50 -24.77
CA ASN A 348 4.55 -25.74 -25.51
C ASN A 348 3.18 -25.99 -26.17
N SER A 349 2.08 -25.65 -25.47
CA SER A 349 0.72 -25.81 -25.97
C SER A 349 0.22 -24.71 -26.90
N LEU A 350 1.04 -23.69 -27.24
CA LEU A 350 0.57 -22.57 -28.07
C LEU A 350 0.11 -23.02 -29.47
N SER A 351 -0.97 -22.41 -29.94
CA SER A 351 -1.48 -22.55 -31.30
C SER A 351 -0.67 -21.68 -32.29
N HIS A 352 -0.81 -21.97 -33.59
CA HIS A 352 -0.14 -21.19 -34.64
C HIS A 352 -0.55 -19.71 -34.63
N ASN A 353 -1.82 -19.42 -34.37
CA ASN A 353 -2.33 -18.05 -34.28
C ASN A 353 -1.70 -17.27 -33.10
N GLN A 354 -1.49 -17.94 -31.96
CA GLN A 354 -0.77 -17.33 -30.84
C GLN A 354 0.71 -17.10 -31.17
N CYS A 355 1.36 -18.00 -31.90
CA CYS A 355 2.72 -17.80 -32.41
C CYS A 355 2.80 -16.59 -33.36
N GLU A 356 1.81 -16.39 -34.25
CA GLU A 356 1.72 -15.19 -35.07
C GLU A 356 1.55 -13.92 -34.24
N ASN A 357 0.72 -13.97 -33.19
CA ASN A 357 0.55 -12.84 -32.29
C ASN A 357 1.89 -12.47 -31.64
N ILE A 358 2.70 -13.45 -31.21
CA ILE A 358 4.07 -13.20 -30.70
C ILE A 358 4.96 -12.53 -31.76
N ARG A 359 4.88 -12.97 -33.02
CA ARG A 359 5.63 -12.33 -34.12
C ARG A 359 5.18 -10.89 -34.41
N ARG A 360 3.92 -10.55 -34.09
CA ARG A 360 3.37 -9.20 -34.30
C ARG A 360 3.85 -8.19 -33.26
N LEU A 361 4.42 -8.61 -32.13
CA LEU A 361 4.86 -7.67 -31.08
C LEU A 361 5.98 -6.74 -31.58
N PRO A 362 5.90 -5.44 -31.25
CA PRO A 362 6.98 -4.49 -31.55
C PRO A 362 8.31 -4.89 -30.94
N SER A 363 8.34 -5.33 -29.68
CA SER A 363 9.57 -5.77 -29.01
C SER A 363 10.20 -6.99 -29.68
N PHE A 364 9.37 -7.94 -30.13
CA PHE A 364 9.85 -9.13 -30.83
C PHE A 364 10.40 -8.78 -32.21
N ARG A 365 9.82 -7.83 -32.93
CA ARG A 365 10.36 -7.34 -34.21
C ARG A 365 11.75 -6.73 -34.04
N ARG A 366 11.94 -5.89 -33.02
CA ARG A 366 13.26 -5.33 -32.67
C ARG A 366 14.28 -6.41 -32.34
N TYR A 367 13.85 -7.48 -31.66
CA TYR A 367 14.73 -8.62 -31.37
C TYR A 367 15.20 -9.32 -32.65
N VAL A 368 14.25 -9.60 -33.55
CA VAL A 368 14.52 -10.26 -34.82
C VAL A 368 15.45 -9.43 -35.72
N GLU A 369 15.31 -8.11 -35.71
CA GLU A 369 16.18 -7.17 -36.44
C GLU A 369 17.65 -7.23 -35.96
N ASN A 370 17.87 -7.49 -34.68
CA ASN A 370 19.22 -7.56 -34.08
C ASN A 370 19.89 -8.93 -34.25
N GLN A 371 19.21 -9.93 -34.82
CA GLN A 371 19.68 -11.30 -34.91
C GLN A 371 20.25 -11.63 -36.31
N GLU A 372 21.14 -12.62 -36.38
CA GLU A 372 21.69 -13.15 -37.63
C GLU A 372 20.61 -13.66 -38.60
N SER A 373 20.85 -13.51 -39.91
CA SER A 373 19.91 -13.80 -40.99
C SER A 373 19.38 -15.24 -40.99
N GLU A 374 20.20 -16.23 -40.60
CA GLU A 374 19.77 -17.64 -40.52
C GLU A 374 18.76 -17.88 -39.38
N LYS A 375 19.00 -17.26 -38.23
CA LYS A 375 18.09 -17.33 -37.08
C LYS A 375 16.82 -16.52 -37.33
N GLN A 376 16.89 -15.43 -38.07
CA GLN A 376 15.74 -14.65 -38.49
C GLN A 376 14.76 -15.49 -39.33
N VAL A 377 15.25 -16.23 -40.32
CA VAL A 377 14.40 -17.14 -41.13
C VAL A 377 13.80 -18.25 -40.26
N ALA A 378 14.58 -18.81 -39.34
CA ALA A 378 14.10 -19.85 -38.42
C ALA A 378 13.00 -19.35 -37.47
N LEU A 379 13.11 -18.14 -36.92
CA LEU A 379 12.12 -17.54 -36.02
C LEU A 379 10.79 -17.21 -36.72
N LEU A 380 10.87 -16.80 -37.99
CA LEU A 380 9.70 -16.41 -38.78
C LEU A 380 8.98 -17.61 -39.41
N THR A 381 9.70 -18.68 -39.73
CA THR A 381 9.14 -19.84 -40.46
C THR A 381 8.76 -20.99 -39.53
N THR A 382 9.56 -21.25 -38.50
CA THR A 382 9.46 -22.46 -37.68
C THR A 382 8.89 -22.17 -36.29
N ASP A 383 7.74 -22.74 -35.98
CA ASP A 383 7.05 -22.53 -34.70
C ASP A 383 7.74 -23.22 -33.51
N SER A 384 8.37 -24.38 -33.72
CA SER A 384 9.10 -25.07 -32.64
C SER A 384 10.30 -24.26 -32.16
N TYR A 385 11.06 -23.66 -33.07
CA TYR A 385 12.18 -22.80 -32.75
C TYR A 385 11.74 -21.50 -32.05
N LEU A 386 10.61 -20.93 -32.48
CA LEU A 386 9.99 -19.80 -31.80
C LEU A 386 9.63 -20.15 -30.35
N LYS A 387 9.00 -21.31 -30.12
CA LYS A 387 8.63 -21.77 -28.77
C LYS A 387 9.86 -21.90 -27.86
N GLU A 388 10.93 -22.54 -28.31
CA GLU A 388 12.18 -22.63 -27.54
C GLU A 388 12.79 -21.27 -27.24
N THR A 389 12.77 -20.37 -28.22
CA THR A 389 13.31 -19.01 -28.05
C THR A 389 12.47 -18.20 -27.06
N THR A 390 11.14 -18.27 -27.15
CA THR A 390 10.25 -17.57 -26.21
C THR A 390 10.42 -18.05 -24.77
N GLN A 391 10.73 -19.33 -24.53
CA GLN A 391 11.05 -19.82 -23.19
C GLN A 391 12.31 -19.15 -22.63
N LYS A 392 13.37 -19.06 -23.44
CA LYS A 392 14.62 -18.38 -23.05
C LYS A 392 14.38 -16.90 -22.77
N LEU A 393 13.64 -16.21 -23.66
CA LEU A 393 13.32 -14.80 -23.47
C LEU A 393 12.48 -14.54 -22.21
N LEU A 394 11.54 -15.42 -21.86
CA LEU A 394 10.78 -15.32 -20.62
C LEU A 394 11.65 -15.55 -19.37
N GLU A 395 12.65 -16.43 -19.44
CA GLU A 395 13.64 -16.60 -18.38
C GLU A 395 14.51 -15.35 -18.21
N ASP A 396 15.01 -14.81 -19.32
CA ASP A 396 15.83 -13.59 -19.35
C ASP A 396 15.06 -12.38 -18.79
N LEU A 397 13.76 -12.27 -19.11
CA LEU A 397 12.89 -11.24 -18.55
C LEU A 397 12.75 -11.34 -17.03
N ARG A 398 12.55 -12.55 -16.51
CA ARG A 398 12.42 -12.74 -15.07
C ARG A 398 13.73 -12.44 -14.34
N VAL A 399 14.86 -12.92 -14.86
CA VAL A 399 16.19 -12.60 -14.34
C VAL A 399 16.40 -11.08 -14.35
N TYR A 400 16.00 -10.41 -15.42
CA TYR A 400 16.02 -8.96 -15.49
C TYR A 400 15.16 -8.30 -14.41
N HIS A 401 13.94 -8.76 -14.14
CA HIS A 401 13.09 -8.19 -13.08
C HIS A 401 13.63 -8.41 -11.67
N GLU A 402 14.14 -9.61 -11.37
CA GLU A 402 14.81 -9.92 -10.10
C GLU A 402 16.03 -8.99 -9.91
N ASN A 403 16.82 -8.81 -10.97
CA ASN A 403 18.00 -7.95 -10.93
C ASN A 403 17.63 -6.47 -10.80
N TYR A 404 16.63 -6.01 -11.56
CA TYR A 404 16.13 -4.64 -11.57
C TYR A 404 15.64 -4.22 -10.18
N VAL A 405 14.79 -5.02 -9.53
CA VAL A 405 14.27 -4.73 -8.18
C VAL A 405 15.39 -4.66 -7.15
N SER A 406 16.35 -5.58 -7.21
CA SER A 406 17.48 -5.63 -6.27
C SER A 406 18.33 -4.36 -6.38
N VAL A 407 18.68 -3.96 -7.61
CA VAL A 407 19.45 -2.74 -7.86
C VAL A 407 18.65 -1.48 -7.51
N LEU A 408 17.35 -1.47 -7.80
CA LEU A 408 16.46 -0.36 -7.46
C LEU A 408 16.40 -0.13 -5.94
N ARG A 409 16.33 -1.19 -5.14
CA ARG A 409 16.36 -1.08 -3.67
C ARG A 409 17.68 -0.50 -3.18
N CYS A 410 18.80 -0.92 -3.78
CA CYS A 410 20.10 -0.34 -3.45
C CYS A 410 20.17 1.14 -3.82
N LEU A 411 19.68 1.52 -5.00
CA LEU A 411 19.62 2.93 -5.41
C LEU A 411 18.67 3.73 -4.51
N HIS A 412 17.57 3.14 -4.05
CA HIS A 412 16.67 3.77 -3.09
C HIS A 412 17.37 4.09 -1.77
N VAL A 413 18.16 3.15 -1.24
CA VAL A 413 19.00 3.43 -0.05
C VAL A 413 19.86 4.66 -0.32
N PHE A 414 20.64 4.68 -1.40
CA PHE A 414 21.46 5.84 -1.78
C PHE A 414 20.66 7.14 -1.85
N THR A 415 19.61 7.19 -2.66
CA THR A 415 18.79 8.39 -2.87
C THR A 415 18.07 8.88 -1.61
N SER A 416 17.65 7.97 -0.72
CA SER A 416 16.93 8.33 0.52
C SER A 416 17.82 9.04 1.54
N SER A 417 19.13 8.80 1.52
CA SER A 417 20.07 9.45 2.43
C SER A 417 20.68 10.72 1.84
N LEU A 418 20.41 11.02 0.57
CA LEU A 418 20.93 12.22 -0.07
C LEU A 418 20.10 13.47 0.32
N PRO A 419 20.75 14.57 0.73
CA PRO A 419 20.05 15.83 0.94
C PRO A 419 19.55 16.38 -0.41
N LYS A 420 18.34 16.96 -0.43
CA LYS A 420 17.61 17.52 -1.61
C LYS A 420 16.81 16.53 -2.47
N TYR A 421 16.94 15.22 -2.28
CA TYR A 421 16.08 14.19 -2.92
C TYR A 421 15.83 14.40 -4.43
N PRO A 422 16.86 14.49 -5.27
CA PRO A 422 16.68 14.80 -6.70
C PRO A 422 15.85 13.74 -7.44
N LEU A 423 16.01 12.44 -7.11
CA LEU A 423 15.24 11.33 -7.71
C LEU A 423 14.00 10.92 -6.88
N GLY A 424 13.63 11.73 -5.89
CA GLY A 424 12.51 11.44 -4.99
C GLY A 424 12.90 10.82 -3.65
N LYS A 425 11.97 10.91 -2.70
CA LYS A 425 12.12 10.42 -1.32
C LYS A 425 11.70 8.97 -1.17
N GLN A 426 10.77 8.52 -2.00
CA GLN A 426 10.12 7.23 -1.85
C GLN A 426 10.48 6.31 -3.00
N ILE A 427 10.51 5.00 -2.73
CA ILE A 427 10.86 3.99 -3.73
C ILE A 427 9.97 4.03 -4.99
N ARG A 428 8.71 4.47 -4.84
CA ARG A 428 7.77 4.63 -5.96
C ARG A 428 8.15 5.76 -6.92
N GLU A 429 8.70 6.87 -6.41
CA GLU A 429 9.12 8.02 -7.22
C GLU A 429 10.34 7.63 -8.05
N LEU A 430 11.31 6.97 -7.40
CA LEU A 430 12.46 6.39 -8.06
C LEU A 430 12.05 5.37 -9.12
N HIS A 431 11.13 4.46 -8.80
CA HIS A 431 10.62 3.48 -9.76
C HIS A 431 9.94 4.13 -10.98
N CYS A 432 9.17 5.20 -10.78
CA CYS A 432 8.59 5.96 -11.90
C CYS A 432 9.71 6.58 -12.73
N ALA A 433 10.64 7.31 -12.11
CA ALA A 433 11.76 7.96 -12.79
C ALA A 433 12.63 6.99 -13.60
N CYS A 434 12.89 5.79 -13.06
CA CYS A 434 13.64 4.73 -13.75
C CYS A 434 12.90 4.13 -14.95
N LEU A 435 11.57 4.23 -14.99
CA LEU A 435 10.76 3.76 -16.11
C LEU A 435 10.59 4.81 -17.21
N GLU A 436 10.49 6.11 -16.87
CA GLU A 436 10.28 7.18 -17.87
C GLU A 436 11.52 7.44 -18.73
N HIS A 437 12.67 7.51 -18.06
CA HIS A 437 13.93 7.87 -18.68
C HIS A 437 15.05 6.94 -18.22
N GLN A 438 16.06 6.79 -19.08
CA GLN A 438 17.32 6.21 -18.67
C GLN A 438 17.90 7.10 -17.57
N VAL A 439 18.01 6.56 -16.35
CA VAL A 439 18.37 7.32 -15.15
C VAL A 439 19.68 8.09 -15.35
N TRP A 440 20.66 7.52 -16.06
CA TRP A 440 21.96 8.13 -16.32
C TRP A 440 21.93 9.34 -17.26
N GLU A 441 20.85 9.56 -18.01
CA GLU A 441 20.70 10.72 -18.90
C GLU A 441 20.06 11.91 -18.18
N THR A 442 19.51 11.70 -16.98
CA THR A 442 18.85 12.76 -16.22
C THR A 442 19.85 13.62 -15.46
N ASP A 443 19.67 14.94 -15.54
CA ASP A 443 20.46 15.93 -14.78
C ASP A 443 20.32 15.71 -13.26
N GLU A 444 19.16 15.18 -12.83
CA GLU A 444 18.85 14.82 -11.45
C GLU A 444 19.78 13.73 -10.93
N TYR A 445 20.10 12.74 -11.77
CA TYR A 445 21.06 11.69 -11.43
C TYR A 445 22.49 12.21 -11.36
N GLU A 446 22.91 13.09 -12.27
CA GLU A 446 24.23 13.70 -12.17
C GLU A 446 24.37 14.52 -10.87
N SER A 447 23.36 15.32 -10.54
CA SER A 447 23.29 16.02 -9.26
C SER A 447 23.36 15.04 -8.08
N SER A 448 22.68 13.90 -8.16
CA SER A 448 22.75 12.86 -7.12
C SER A 448 24.16 12.26 -6.98
N LEU A 449 24.85 11.99 -8.09
CA LEU A 449 26.23 11.49 -8.08
C LEU A 449 27.19 12.52 -7.49
N GLN A 450 27.01 13.82 -7.81
CA GLN A 450 27.81 14.90 -7.23
C GLN A 450 27.60 14.99 -5.71
N LEU A 451 26.37 14.82 -5.23
CA LEU A 451 26.07 14.77 -3.79
C LEU A 451 26.62 13.50 -3.12
N ALA A 452 26.53 12.35 -3.77
CA ALA A 452 27.12 11.09 -3.29
C ALA A 452 28.64 11.19 -3.17
N ARG A 453 29.28 11.90 -4.11
CA ARG A 453 30.70 12.25 -4.07
C ARG A 453 31.06 13.24 -2.96
N MET A 454 30.12 13.77 -2.19
CA MET A 454 30.38 14.67 -1.07
C MET A 454 30.03 14.05 0.28
N LEU A 455 29.58 12.79 0.31
CA LEU A 455 29.18 12.10 1.53
C LEU A 455 30.35 11.81 2.48
N ASN A 456 29.99 11.73 3.78
CA ASN A 456 30.89 11.37 4.87
C ASN A 456 31.17 9.86 4.89
N LYS A 457 32.25 9.47 5.58
CA LYS A 457 32.68 8.07 5.73
C LYS A 457 31.67 7.21 6.48
N SER A 458 31.19 7.67 7.63
CA SER A 458 30.21 6.93 8.46
C SER A 458 28.95 6.61 7.68
N ASP A 459 28.43 7.61 6.99
CA ASP A 459 27.19 7.51 6.24
C ASP A 459 27.38 6.52 5.10
N LEU A 460 28.47 6.63 4.32
CA LEU A 460 28.76 5.70 3.23
C LEU A 460 28.92 4.25 3.71
N VAL A 461 29.55 4.00 4.86
CA VAL A 461 29.68 2.64 5.42
C VAL A 461 28.32 2.06 5.82
N THR A 462 27.48 2.84 6.51
CA THR A 462 26.12 2.38 6.87
C THR A 462 25.27 2.06 5.63
N MET A 463 25.44 2.84 4.57
CA MET A 463 24.72 2.68 3.31
C MET A 463 25.18 1.45 2.54
N LEU A 464 26.48 1.18 2.53
CA LEU A 464 27.02 -0.05 1.96
C LEU A 464 26.60 -1.28 2.77
N GLN A 465 26.54 -1.19 4.10
CA GLN A 465 26.03 -2.27 4.95
C GLN A 465 24.56 -2.58 4.65
N GLN A 466 23.71 -1.56 4.57
CA GLN A 466 22.30 -1.72 4.18
C GLN A 466 22.16 -2.30 2.77
N CYS A 467 22.98 -1.88 1.81
CA CYS A 467 22.99 -2.46 0.46
C CYS A 467 23.40 -3.94 0.47
N VAL A 468 24.40 -4.31 1.26
CA VAL A 468 24.83 -5.71 1.40
C VAL A 468 23.74 -6.56 2.04
N GLU A 469 23.04 -6.05 3.06
CA GLU A 469 21.89 -6.75 3.65
C GLU A 469 20.76 -6.96 2.63
N ILE A 470 20.47 -5.96 1.80
CA ILE A 470 19.48 -6.07 0.72
C ILE A 470 19.90 -7.15 -0.28
N PHE A 471 21.14 -7.15 -0.76
CA PHE A 471 21.62 -8.17 -1.71
C PHE A 471 21.70 -9.58 -1.10
N VAL A 472 22.01 -9.70 0.19
CA VAL A 472 22.00 -11.00 0.90
C VAL A 472 20.57 -11.52 1.03
N SER A 473 19.60 -10.64 1.26
CA SER A 473 18.18 -11.01 1.36
C SER A 473 17.54 -11.41 0.00
N SER A 474 18.07 -10.91 -1.13
CA SER A 474 17.55 -11.16 -2.48
C SER A 474 18.19 -12.37 -3.20
N SER A 475 18.81 -13.27 -2.44
CA SER A 475 19.77 -14.29 -2.89
C SER A 475 19.54 -14.95 -4.28
N ARG A 476 20.44 -14.65 -5.23
CA ARG A 476 20.82 -15.53 -6.35
C ARG A 476 22.26 -15.24 -6.81
N LYS A 477 22.91 -16.28 -7.36
CA LYS A 477 24.36 -16.44 -7.61
C LYS A 477 25.04 -15.34 -8.46
N GLU A 478 24.30 -14.49 -9.15
CA GLU A 478 24.86 -13.39 -9.96
C GLU A 478 25.29 -12.21 -9.09
N PHE A 479 24.60 -11.99 -7.97
CA PHE A 479 24.95 -10.94 -7.03
C PHE A 479 26.12 -11.31 -6.13
N ASP A 480 26.53 -12.58 -6.05
CA ASP A 480 27.68 -13.00 -5.22
C ASP A 480 28.94 -12.22 -5.59
N LYS A 481 29.21 -12.01 -6.89
CA LYS A 481 30.34 -11.18 -7.35
C LYS A 481 30.21 -9.71 -6.96
N THR A 482 28.98 -9.18 -6.97
CA THR A 482 28.73 -7.79 -6.58
C THR A 482 28.80 -7.61 -5.06
N VAL A 483 28.35 -8.60 -4.30
CA VAL A 483 28.37 -8.67 -2.84
C VAL A 483 29.80 -8.87 -2.36
N GLU A 484 30.61 -9.70 -3.03
CA GLU A 484 32.03 -9.85 -2.78
C GLU A 484 32.77 -8.53 -2.98
N LYS A 485 32.53 -7.83 -4.09
CA LYS A 485 33.10 -6.48 -4.32
C LYS A 485 32.64 -5.45 -3.30
N LEU A 486 31.36 -5.45 -2.91
CA LEU A 486 30.84 -4.57 -1.87
C LEU A 486 31.45 -4.89 -0.49
N LYS A 487 31.67 -6.17 -0.17
CA LYS A 487 32.38 -6.61 1.04
C LYS A 487 33.86 -6.22 0.98
N GLU A 488 34.51 -6.31 -0.17
CA GLU A 488 35.87 -5.81 -0.37
C GLU A 488 35.94 -4.32 -0.08
N PHE A 489 35.03 -3.50 -0.62
CA PHE A 489 34.95 -2.08 -0.31
C PHE A 489 34.73 -1.83 1.18
N LEU A 490 33.85 -2.57 1.86
CA LEU A 490 33.66 -2.47 3.31
C LEU A 490 34.94 -2.80 4.09
N THR A 491 35.67 -3.85 3.70
CA THR A 491 36.95 -4.19 4.34
C THR A 491 38.03 -3.12 4.08
N GLN A 492 38.01 -2.48 2.91
CA GLN A 492 38.91 -1.37 2.60
C GLN A 492 38.58 -0.13 3.44
N PHE A 493 37.30 0.17 3.68
CA PHE A 493 36.89 1.25 4.59
C PHE A 493 37.30 0.99 6.04
N GLN A 494 37.18 -0.26 6.52
CA GLN A 494 37.63 -0.68 7.85
C GLN A 494 39.16 -0.62 8.00
N LYS A 495 39.92 -1.04 6.97
CA LYS A 495 41.39 -0.89 6.94
C LYS A 495 41.82 0.58 7.00
N LEU A 496 41.10 1.46 6.30
CA LEU A 496 41.32 2.91 6.40
C LEU A 496 40.94 3.51 7.76
N GLU A 497 40.04 2.90 8.54
CA GLU A 497 39.82 3.33 9.94
C GLU A 497 41.03 2.95 10.79
N GLY A 498 41.60 1.77 10.61
CA GLY A 498 42.83 1.34 11.26
C GLY A 498 44.03 2.24 10.91
N GLU A 499 44.15 2.69 9.67
CA GLU A 499 45.22 3.60 9.22
C GLU A 499 45.01 5.05 9.69
N ALA A 500 43.77 5.53 9.83
CA ALA A 500 43.48 6.88 10.31
C ALA A 500 43.89 7.12 11.78
N PHE A 501 43.96 6.05 12.60
CA PHE A 501 44.54 6.13 13.95
C PHE A 501 46.07 6.23 13.95
N GLN A 502 46.76 5.91 12.85
CA GLN A 502 48.21 6.03 12.72
C GLN A 502 48.66 7.34 12.04
N GLU A 503 47.79 7.99 11.25
CA GLU A 503 48.13 9.25 10.55
C GLU A 503 47.94 10.54 11.39
N GLN A 504 47.41 10.45 12.62
CA GLN A 504 47.22 11.62 13.50
C GLN A 504 48.52 12.21 14.10
N ASP A 505 49.66 11.53 14.04
CA ASP A 505 50.90 12.01 14.66
C ASP A 505 51.85 12.81 13.74
N VAL A 506 51.50 13.06 12.46
CA VAL A 506 52.45 13.71 11.50
C VAL A 506 51.96 15.05 10.91
N SER A 507 50.74 15.51 11.22
CA SER A 507 50.16 16.72 10.57
C SER A 507 49.97 17.95 11.47
N VAL A 508 50.84 18.18 12.47
CA VAL A 508 50.83 19.41 13.30
C VAL A 508 51.82 20.50 12.82
N SER A 509 52.64 20.26 11.79
CA SER A 509 53.71 21.20 11.43
C SER A 509 53.33 22.42 10.56
N SER A 510 52.07 22.59 10.14
CA SER A 510 51.67 23.66 9.19
C SER A 510 50.88 24.83 9.80
N GLN A 511 50.82 24.97 11.13
CA GLN A 511 50.10 26.09 11.78
C GLN A 511 50.97 27.32 12.12
N LYS A 512 52.28 27.31 11.85
CA LYS A 512 53.18 28.42 12.24
C LYS A 512 53.36 29.56 11.23
N GLU A 513 52.82 29.48 10.01
CA GLU A 513 53.07 30.51 8.98
C GLU A 513 51.96 31.57 8.80
N LEU A 514 50.87 31.54 9.58
CA LEU A 514 49.73 32.44 9.34
C LEU A 514 49.79 33.84 10.00
N GLN A 515 50.89 34.21 10.66
CA GLN A 515 50.92 35.44 11.47
C GLN A 515 51.55 36.68 10.81
N LYS A 516 51.95 36.66 9.53
CA LYS A 516 52.42 37.89 8.87
C LYS A 516 52.01 37.93 7.40
N LYS A 517 51.04 38.79 7.06
CA LYS A 517 51.00 39.72 5.89
C LYS A 517 49.59 40.33 5.73
N THR A 518 49.51 41.65 5.80
CA THR A 518 48.29 42.48 5.87
C THR A 518 47.98 43.18 4.56
N ASP A 519 47.86 42.44 3.45
CA ASP A 519 47.41 43.02 2.18
C ASP A 519 46.25 42.21 1.61
N LEU A 520 45.10 42.86 1.42
CA LEU A 520 43.85 42.27 0.91
C LEU A 520 44.04 41.60 -0.45
N TYR A 521 44.94 42.15 -1.28
CA TYR A 521 45.32 41.59 -2.57
C TYR A 521 46.16 40.31 -2.45
N HIS A 522 47.06 40.25 -1.46
CA HIS A 522 47.81 39.04 -1.13
C HIS A 522 46.91 37.95 -0.55
N LEU A 523 45.87 38.33 0.21
CA LEU A 523 44.89 37.41 0.76
C LEU A 523 43.95 36.85 -0.33
N GLN A 524 43.54 37.68 -1.30
CA GLN A 524 42.74 37.24 -2.45
C GLN A 524 43.55 36.33 -3.38
N LYS A 525 44.83 36.66 -3.63
CA LYS A 525 45.74 35.85 -4.42
C LYS A 525 46.06 34.52 -3.73
N THR A 526 46.31 34.51 -2.42
CA THR A 526 46.50 33.26 -1.66
C THR A 526 45.22 32.46 -1.55
N LEU A 527 44.03 33.07 -1.49
CA LEU A 527 42.76 32.34 -1.57
C LEU A 527 42.53 31.71 -2.95
N LEU A 528 42.95 32.36 -4.03
CA LEU A 528 42.93 31.81 -5.39
C LEU A 528 43.95 30.68 -5.55
N GLU A 529 45.17 30.84 -5.05
CA GLU A 529 46.21 29.80 -5.00
C GLU A 529 45.81 28.64 -4.06
N LEU A 530 45.06 28.91 -2.98
CA LEU A 530 44.45 27.90 -2.11
C LEU A 530 43.27 27.18 -2.79
N LYS A 531 42.56 27.85 -3.72
CA LYS A 531 41.50 27.25 -4.53
C LYS A 531 42.09 26.36 -5.64
N GLU A 532 43.18 26.78 -6.27
CA GLU A 532 43.94 25.98 -7.23
C GLU A 532 44.67 24.81 -6.55
N SER A 533 45.26 25.03 -5.38
CA SER A 533 45.87 23.94 -4.59
C SER A 533 44.85 23.01 -3.92
N ARG A 534 43.61 23.46 -3.66
CA ARG A 534 42.50 22.54 -3.33
C ARG A 534 42.07 21.69 -4.51
N ARG A 535 42.22 22.16 -5.76
CA ARG A 535 41.99 21.35 -6.97
C ARG A 535 43.15 20.37 -7.25
N SER A 536 44.37 20.67 -6.79
CA SER A 536 45.56 19.83 -6.98
C SER A 536 46.04 19.08 -5.73
N LYS A 537 45.33 19.20 -4.59
CA LYS A 537 45.48 18.27 -3.46
C LYS A 537 45.19 16.88 -4.01
N LYS A 538 46.19 16.00 -3.98
CA LYS A 538 45.99 14.56 -4.23
C LYS A 538 44.77 14.15 -3.43
N LEU A 539 43.76 13.65 -4.13
CA LEU A 539 42.57 13.10 -3.51
C LEU A 539 43.03 12.18 -2.39
N THR A 540 42.49 12.37 -1.20
CA THR A 540 42.81 11.49 -0.07
C THR A 540 42.50 10.04 -0.48
N LYS A 541 43.24 9.05 0.05
CA LYS A 541 42.98 7.63 -0.24
C LYS A 541 41.48 7.29 -0.07
N PHE A 542 40.83 7.93 0.91
CA PHE A 542 39.40 7.85 1.14
C PHE A 542 38.55 8.47 0.01
N GLU A 543 38.90 9.65 -0.50
CA GLU A 543 38.19 10.26 -1.62
C GLU A 543 38.32 9.43 -2.89
N MET A 544 39.50 8.86 -3.18
CA MET A 544 39.72 7.94 -4.30
C MET A 544 38.81 6.71 -4.18
N LEU A 545 38.79 6.07 -3.02
CA LEU A 545 37.92 4.91 -2.77
C LEU A 545 36.43 5.26 -2.82
N ARG A 546 36.05 6.48 -2.39
CA ARG A 546 34.67 6.97 -2.57
C ARG A 546 34.31 7.14 -4.04
N PHE A 547 35.21 7.67 -4.87
CA PHE A 547 34.98 7.77 -6.31
C PHE A 547 34.89 6.39 -6.97
N GLU A 548 35.71 5.43 -6.55
CA GLU A 548 35.65 4.04 -7.03
C GLU A 548 34.32 3.37 -6.67
N VAL A 549 33.85 3.55 -5.43
CA VAL A 549 32.55 3.01 -4.98
C VAL A 549 31.40 3.66 -5.74
N VAL A 550 31.39 4.98 -5.88
CA VAL A 550 30.35 5.70 -6.63
C VAL A 550 30.39 5.31 -8.11
N GLY A 551 31.57 5.17 -8.70
CA GLY A 551 31.74 4.70 -10.08
C GLY A 551 31.30 3.26 -10.27
N TYR A 552 31.53 2.40 -9.26
CA TYR A 552 31.04 1.03 -9.28
C TYR A 552 29.51 0.98 -9.21
N ILE A 553 28.89 1.80 -8.35
CA ILE A 553 27.43 1.93 -8.28
C ILE A 553 26.87 2.47 -9.59
N ASP A 554 27.49 3.48 -10.20
CA ASP A 554 27.08 3.98 -11.53
C ASP A 554 27.17 2.88 -12.59
N SER A 555 28.24 2.07 -12.59
CA SER A 555 28.34 0.93 -13.51
C SER A 555 27.24 -0.11 -13.28
N LEU A 556 26.86 -0.33 -12.03
CA LEU A 556 25.81 -1.28 -11.65
C LEU A 556 24.42 -0.75 -12.06
N VAL A 557 24.17 0.55 -11.86
CA VAL A 557 22.95 1.23 -12.35
C VAL A 557 22.85 1.12 -13.87
N ARG A 558 23.91 1.44 -14.62
CA ARG A 558 23.91 1.36 -16.09
C ARG A 558 23.65 -0.05 -16.64
N ASN A 559 24.17 -1.07 -15.97
CA ASN A 559 24.04 -2.45 -16.42
C ASN A 559 22.65 -3.05 -16.15
N TYR A 560 22.03 -2.68 -15.02
CA TYR A 560 20.81 -3.36 -14.54
C TYR A 560 19.53 -2.50 -14.57
N LEU A 561 19.63 -1.16 -14.51
CA LEU A 561 18.47 -0.25 -14.53
C LEU A 561 18.14 0.27 -15.94
N VAL A 562 18.25 -0.58 -16.95
CA VAL A 562 17.75 -0.27 -18.30
C VAL A 562 16.21 -0.30 -18.27
N PRO A 563 15.48 0.64 -18.90
CA PRO A 563 14.02 0.60 -18.97
C PRO A 563 13.47 -0.70 -19.60
N ALA A 564 12.28 -1.11 -19.17
CA ALA A 564 11.62 -2.34 -19.62
C ALA A 564 11.32 -2.35 -21.13
N ASP A 565 11.16 -1.19 -21.75
CA ASP A 565 10.87 -1.02 -23.18
C ASP A 565 11.98 -1.54 -24.11
N HIS A 566 13.21 -1.66 -23.60
CA HIS A 566 14.34 -2.21 -24.35
C HIS A 566 14.43 -3.74 -24.27
N LYS A 567 13.67 -4.38 -23.39
CA LYS A 567 13.63 -5.84 -23.28
C LYS A 567 12.59 -6.41 -24.24
N THR A 568 12.83 -7.64 -24.66
CA THR A 568 11.96 -8.34 -25.61
C THR A 568 10.78 -8.93 -24.86
N LEU A 569 9.60 -8.97 -25.49
CA LEU A 569 8.36 -9.53 -24.92
C LEU A 569 7.87 -8.86 -23.62
N HIS A 570 8.31 -7.62 -23.34
CA HIS A 570 7.86 -6.89 -22.14
C HIS A 570 6.35 -6.63 -22.14
N GLU A 571 5.73 -6.50 -23.32
CA GLU A 571 4.29 -6.20 -23.45
C GLU A 571 3.40 -7.30 -22.86
N ILE A 572 3.89 -8.53 -22.71
CA ILE A 572 3.16 -9.64 -22.09
C ILE A 572 2.96 -9.40 -20.59
N MET A 573 3.95 -8.81 -19.93
CA MET A 573 3.97 -8.58 -18.49
C MET A 573 3.55 -7.15 -18.12
N TYR A 574 3.84 -6.17 -18.98
CA TYR A 574 3.58 -4.75 -18.73
C TYR A 574 2.28 -4.27 -19.36
N PHE A 575 1.46 -3.61 -18.54
CA PHE A 575 0.28 -2.89 -19.01
C PHE A 575 0.56 -1.41 -19.24
N ASN A 576 0.54 -0.96 -20.50
CA ASN A 576 0.89 0.42 -20.90
C ASN A 576 -0.30 1.30 -21.28
N THR A 577 -1.54 0.78 -21.32
CA THR A 577 -2.71 1.51 -21.83
C THR A 577 -3.30 2.48 -20.81
N ALA A 578 -2.63 3.61 -20.60
CA ALA A 578 -3.03 4.61 -19.59
C ALA A 578 -4.26 5.46 -19.95
N SER A 579 -4.55 5.67 -21.24
CA SER A 579 -5.68 6.51 -21.69
C SER A 579 -7.02 5.89 -21.30
N VAL A 580 -7.20 4.61 -21.61
CA VAL A 580 -8.41 3.84 -21.30
C VAL A 580 -8.62 3.80 -19.79
N LEU A 581 -7.56 3.56 -19.01
CA LEU A 581 -7.66 3.55 -17.56
C LEU A 581 -8.07 4.92 -16.99
N ARG A 582 -7.47 6.00 -17.50
CA ARG A 582 -7.78 7.36 -17.07
C ARG A 582 -9.25 7.72 -17.35
N GLU A 583 -9.79 7.27 -18.47
CA GLU A 583 -11.21 7.50 -18.81
C GLU A 583 -12.16 6.72 -17.88
N HIS A 584 -11.83 5.48 -17.52
CA HIS A 584 -12.66 4.66 -16.64
C HIS A 584 -12.60 5.07 -15.17
N LEU A 585 -11.41 5.38 -14.65
CA LEU A 585 -11.24 5.77 -13.24
C LEU A 585 -11.56 7.26 -13.02
N ASN A 586 -11.00 8.14 -13.86
CA ASN A 586 -11.19 9.59 -13.77
C ASN A 586 -12.15 10.05 -14.86
N ALA A 587 -13.40 9.58 -14.76
CA ALA A 587 -14.44 10.00 -15.69
C ALA A 587 -14.67 11.52 -15.56
N ALA A 588 -14.46 12.24 -16.67
CA ALA A 588 -14.70 13.67 -16.77
C ALA A 588 -15.92 13.96 -17.66
N PRO A 589 -17.16 13.71 -17.18
CA PRO A 589 -18.37 13.79 -18.02
C PRO A 589 -18.57 15.21 -18.58
N ARG A 590 -18.16 16.24 -17.85
CA ARG A 590 -18.21 17.63 -18.32
C ARG A 590 -17.33 17.88 -19.53
N ILE A 591 -16.13 17.28 -19.59
CA ILE A 591 -15.21 17.42 -20.73
C ILE A 591 -15.77 16.68 -21.94
N ALA A 592 -16.34 15.49 -21.73
CA ALA A 592 -16.99 14.73 -22.79
C ALA A 592 -18.18 15.50 -23.40
N LEU A 593 -19.06 16.07 -22.56
CA LEU A 593 -20.18 16.89 -23.02
C LEU A 593 -19.72 18.14 -23.76
N HIS A 594 -18.73 18.86 -23.20
CA HIS A 594 -18.19 20.06 -23.84
C HIS A 594 -17.57 19.75 -25.21
N THR A 595 -16.81 18.66 -25.32
CA THR A 595 -16.20 18.23 -26.59
C THR A 595 -17.25 17.79 -27.60
N ALA A 596 -18.29 17.06 -27.14
CA ALA A 596 -19.38 16.61 -28.00
C ALA A 596 -20.22 17.77 -28.55
N LEU A 597 -20.48 18.80 -27.73
CA LEU A 597 -21.26 19.97 -28.13
C LEU A 597 -20.46 20.90 -29.04
N ASN A 598 -19.19 21.16 -28.73
CA ASN A 598 -18.35 22.06 -29.54
C ASN A 598 -17.87 21.42 -30.84
N ASN A 599 -17.45 20.15 -30.79
CA ASN A 599 -16.87 19.44 -31.93
C ASN A 599 -17.52 18.05 -32.09
N PRO A 600 -18.79 17.98 -32.57
CA PRO A 600 -19.49 16.71 -32.79
C PRO A 600 -18.84 15.82 -33.85
N TYR A 601 -17.88 16.36 -34.61
CA TYR A 601 -17.09 15.63 -35.60
C TYR A 601 -16.34 14.42 -35.01
N TRP A 602 -15.80 14.55 -33.79
CA TRP A 602 -15.04 13.46 -33.15
C TRP A 602 -15.87 12.20 -32.93
N TYR A 603 -17.18 12.35 -32.71
CA TYR A 603 -18.11 11.25 -32.46
C TYR A 603 -18.78 10.76 -33.75
N LEU A 604 -19.25 11.67 -34.61
CA LEU A 604 -20.04 11.31 -35.79
C LEU A 604 -19.18 11.00 -37.03
N LYS A 605 -17.88 11.35 -37.04
CA LYS A 605 -16.93 11.15 -38.16
C LYS A 605 -17.47 11.57 -39.54
N VAL A 606 -18.37 12.56 -39.60
CA VAL A 606 -18.96 13.04 -40.86
C VAL A 606 -18.02 14.04 -41.52
N ARG A 607 -17.58 13.76 -42.76
CA ARG A 607 -16.62 14.58 -43.54
C ARG A 607 -17.03 16.04 -43.72
N THR A 608 -18.32 16.37 -43.67
CA THR A 608 -18.85 17.72 -43.96
C THR A 608 -18.68 18.74 -42.84
N LYS A 609 -18.25 18.33 -41.63
CA LYS A 609 -18.05 19.23 -40.48
C LYS A 609 -16.59 19.44 -40.08
N ARG A 610 -15.63 19.34 -41.02
CA ARG A 610 -14.33 20.02 -40.86
C ARG A 610 -14.53 21.50 -41.17
N VAL A 611 -15.13 22.24 -40.22
CA VAL A 611 -15.07 23.71 -40.30
C VAL A 611 -13.62 24.09 -40.02
N GLY A 612 -13.03 24.85 -40.93
CA GLY A 612 -11.59 25.09 -41.02
C GLY A 612 -10.99 25.71 -39.76
N GLY A 613 -9.99 25.03 -39.21
CA GLY A 613 -8.92 25.64 -38.43
C GLY A 613 -7.72 25.83 -39.36
N GLY A 614 -7.79 26.85 -40.21
CA GLY A 614 -6.65 27.42 -40.90
C GLY A 614 -6.47 28.84 -40.40
N ALA A 615 -5.62 28.98 -39.37
CA ALA A 615 -4.86 30.18 -39.01
C ALA A 615 -3.91 29.77 -37.87
#